data_AF-A0A845LW54-F1
#
_entry.id   AF-A0A845LW54-F1
#
_cell.length_a   1.000
_cell.length_b   1.000
_cell.length_c   1.000
_cell.angle_alpha   90.00
_cell.angle_beta   90.00
_cell.angle_gamma   90.00
#
_symmetry.space_group_name_H-M   'P 1'
#
loop_
_entity.id
_entity.type
_entity.pdbx_description
1 polymer ?
#
loop_
_entity_poly.entity_id
_entity_poly.type
_entity_poly.pdbx_seq_one_letter_code
_entity_poly.pdbx_strand_id
1 'polypeptide(L)' 'MDEHSSAPEPHSASKGQETVAFLFLALVLFPILAVVFVGGFGFVVWMQQLLLGPPGS' A
#
# COMPACT_ATOMS: atom_id res chain seq x y z
N MET A 1 -10.80 -31.16 -43.63
CA MET A 1 -9.84 -30.38 -42.84
C MET A 1 -10.64 -29.64 -41.79
N ASP A 2 -10.80 -30.26 -40.62
CA ASP A 2 -11.47 -29.68 -39.47
C ASP A 2 -10.49 -28.72 -38.78
N GLU A 3 -10.78 -27.43 -38.84
CA GLU A 3 -10.00 -26.39 -38.18
C GLU A 3 -10.32 -26.35 -36.67
N HIS A 4 -9.74 -27.28 -35.93
CA HIS A 4 -9.49 -27.06 -34.51
C HIS A 4 -8.38 -26.00 -34.37
N SER A 5 -8.71 -24.81 -33.83
CA SER A 5 -8.03 -24.33 -32.60
C SER A 5 -8.30 -22.86 -32.28
N SER A 6 -8.60 -22.66 -30.99
CA SER A 6 -8.27 -21.48 -30.19
C SER A 6 -9.16 -20.25 -30.34
N ALA A 7 -10.39 -20.38 -29.85
CA ALA A 7 -11.01 -19.24 -29.18
C ALA A 7 -10.23 -18.96 -27.87
N PRO A 8 -9.87 -17.71 -27.55
CA PRO A 8 -9.25 -17.39 -26.27
C PRO A 8 -10.29 -17.61 -25.17
N GLU A 9 -10.11 -18.64 -24.35
CA GLU A 9 -10.89 -18.88 -23.13
C GLU A 9 -10.81 -17.61 -22.26
N PRO A 10 -11.93 -16.96 -21.92
CA PRO A 10 -11.91 -15.83 -21.03
C PRO A 10 -11.51 -16.34 -19.64
N HIS A 11 -10.32 -15.96 -19.20
CA HIS A 11 -9.86 -16.18 -17.84
C HIS A 11 -10.82 -15.46 -16.90
N SER A 12 -11.79 -16.21 -16.36
CA SER A 12 -12.72 -15.70 -15.36
C SER A 12 -11.91 -15.40 -14.10
N ALA A 13 -11.49 -14.14 -13.95
CA ALA A 13 -10.92 -13.65 -12.72
C ALA A 13 -11.92 -14.00 -11.60
N SER A 14 -11.55 -14.99 -10.79
CA SER A 14 -12.38 -15.47 -9.70
C SER A 14 -12.60 -14.30 -8.76
N LYS A 15 -13.87 -14.00 -8.44
CA LYS A 15 -14.29 -12.91 -7.53
C LYS A 15 -13.51 -12.90 -6.19
N GLY A 16 -12.97 -14.03 -5.77
CA GLY A 16 -12.14 -14.14 -4.56
C GLY A 16 -10.76 -13.48 -4.69
N GLN A 17 -10.18 -13.39 -5.89
CA GLN A 17 -8.85 -12.80 -6.08
C GLN A 17 -8.85 -11.28 -5.88
N GLU A 18 -9.94 -10.60 -6.26
CA GLU A 18 -10.10 -9.17 -6.06
C GLU A 18 -10.14 -8.84 -4.56
N THR A 19 -10.94 -9.55 -3.77
CA THR A 19 -11.04 -9.31 -2.32
C THR A 19 -9.72 -9.54 -1.60
N VAL A 20 -8.94 -10.56 -2.00
CA VAL A 20 -7.61 -10.81 -1.43
C VAL A 20 -6.64 -9.69 -1.79
N ALA A 21 -6.65 -9.19 -3.03
CA ALA A 21 -5.83 -8.06 -3.44
C ALA A 21 -6.22 -6.77 -2.68
N PHE A 22 -7.52 -6.53 -2.47
CA PHE A 22 -8.01 -5.42 -1.66
C PHE A 22 -7.57 -5.52 -0.19
N LEU A 23 -7.70 -6.70 0.41
CA LEU A 23 -7.31 -6.93 1.80
C LEU A 23 -5.81 -6.81 1.98
N PHE A 24 -5.02 -7.33 1.03
CA PHE A 24 -3.57 -7.16 1.00
C PHE A 24 -3.19 -5.69 0.91
N LEU A 25 -3.80 -4.95 -0.03
CA LEU A 25 -3.56 -3.51 -0.15
C LEU A 25 -3.94 -2.80 1.14
N ALA A 26 -5.12 -3.06 1.72
CA ALA A 26 -5.52 -2.43 2.97
C ALA A 26 -4.58 -2.76 4.13
N LEU A 27 -4.20 -4.03 4.31
CA LEU A 27 -3.37 -4.47 5.43
C LEU A 27 -1.89 -4.10 5.26
N VAL A 28 -1.43 -3.76 4.05
CA VAL A 28 -0.03 -3.38 3.78
C VAL A 28 0.10 -1.87 3.57
N LEU A 29 -0.74 -1.28 2.73
CA LEU A 29 -0.73 0.16 2.44
C LEU A 29 -0.99 0.98 3.69
N PHE A 30 -2.00 0.60 4.48
CA PHE A 30 -2.40 1.38 5.65
C PHE A 30 -1.30 1.44 6.73
N PRO A 31 -0.63 0.34 7.11
CA PRO A 31 0.50 0.43 8.04
C PRO A 31 1.71 1.15 7.45
N ILE A 32 2.01 0.98 6.16
CA ILE A 32 3.09 1.76 5.52
C ILE A 32 2.77 3.26 5.61
N LEU A 33 1.53 3.63 5.30
CA LEU A 33 1.08 5.01 5.39
C LEU A 33 1.18 5.54 6.82
N ALA A 34 0.79 4.75 7.82
CA ALA A 34 0.94 5.11 9.23
C ALA A 34 2.40 5.36 9.61
N VAL A 35 3.34 4.50 9.18
CA VAL A 35 4.77 4.67 9.44
C VAL A 35 5.31 5.94 8.77
N VAL A 36 4.93 6.21 7.52
CA VAL A 36 5.35 7.43 6.81
C VAL A 36 4.81 8.68 7.51
N PHE A 37 3.55 8.68 7.94
CA PHE A 37 2.96 9.82 8.64
C PHE A 37 3.57 10.03 10.02
N VAL A 38 3.62 8.99 10.86
CA VAL A 38 4.15 9.12 12.24
C VAL A 38 5.66 9.35 12.22
N GLY A 39 6.39 8.61 11.40
CA GLY A 39 7.83 8.77 11.23
C GLY A 39 8.19 10.13 10.60
N GLY A 40 7.48 10.53 9.55
CA GLY A 40 7.65 11.84 8.91
C GLY A 40 7.32 13.00 9.87
N PHE A 41 6.20 12.92 10.58
CA PHE A 41 5.82 13.94 11.56
C PHE A 41 6.80 13.99 12.73
N GLY A 42 7.20 12.84 13.28
CA GLY A 42 8.22 12.77 14.33
C GLY A 42 9.57 13.32 13.88
N PHE A 43 9.97 13.05 12.63
CA PHE A 43 11.18 13.60 12.02
C PHE A 43 11.10 15.12 11.84
N VAL A 44 9.97 15.64 11.36
CA VAL A 44 9.74 17.09 11.25
C VAL A 44 9.82 17.75 12.62
N VAL A 45 9.15 17.18 13.62
CA VAL A 45 9.23 17.67 15.00
C VAL A 45 10.67 17.66 15.48
N TRP A 46 11.40 16.55 15.33
CA TRP A 46 12.81 16.43 15.70
C TRP A 46 13.71 17.49 15.03
N MET A 47 13.56 17.68 13.72
CA MET A 47 14.25 18.74 12.98
C MET A 47 13.89 20.13 13.50
N GLN A 48 12.62 20.35 13.83
CA GLN A 48 12.17 21.60 14.43
C GLN A 48 12.85 21.84 15.79
N GLN A 49 13.09 20.79 16.58
CA GLN A 49 13.83 20.92 17.86
C GLN A 49 15.31 21.32 17.64
N LEU A 50 15.94 20.88 16.55
CA LEU A 50 17.32 21.29 16.23
C LEU A 50 17.40 22.79 15.87
N LEU A 51 16.34 23.35 15.28
CA LEU A 51 16.30 24.75 14.85
C LEU A 51 15.80 25.71 15.94
N LEU A 52 14.80 25.30 16.71
CA LEU A 52 14.14 26.15 17.72
C LEU A 52 14.62 25.86 19.15
N GLY A 53 15.52 24.90 19.33
CA GLY A 53 15.95 24.40 20.63
C GLY A 53 15.03 23.30 21.17
N PRO A 54 15.52 22.48 22.12
CA PRO A 54 14.76 21.35 22.65
C PRO A 54 13.46 21.81 23.34
N PRO A 55 12.30 21.23 23.02
CA PRO A 55 11.08 21.40 23.79
C PRO A 55 11.29 20.71 25.14
N GLY A 56 11.40 21.49 26.22
CA GLY A 56 11.47 20.96 27.59
C GLY A 56 12.48 21.60 28.54
N SER A 57 13.11 22.72 28.18
CA SER A 57 13.83 23.60 29.12
C SER A 57 12.92 24.63 29.76
#